data_AF-S3K0M8-F1
#
_entry.id   AF-S3K0M8-F1
#
_cell.length_a   1.000
_cell.length_b   1.000
_cell.length_c   1.000
_cell.angle_alpha   90.00
_cell.angle_beta   90.00
_cell.angle_gamma   90.00
#
_symmetry.space_group_name_H-M   'P 1'
#
loop_
_entity.id
_entity.type
_entity.pdbx_description
1 polymer ?
#
loop_
_entity_poly.entity_id
_entity_poly.type
_entity_poly.pdbx_seq_one_letter_code
_entity_poly.pdbx_strand_id
1 'polypeptide(L)'
;MEKLKSIFKDIAFILTALCIPALLAVQSLQAHRYMGLENQLKSLEKKQTDLIENNKQLISDIGLLSSSTRIEQIAVEELGMHQASSDEIDRVEIKRAPKGK
;
A
#
# COMPACT_ATOMS: atom_id res chain seq x y z
N MET A 1 20.15 63.30 -21.06
CA MET A 1 20.24 62.32 -19.96
C MET A 1 19.00 62.33 -19.06
N GLU A 2 18.42 63.49 -18.74
CA GLU A 2 17.19 63.62 -17.91
C GLU A 2 15.99 62.79 -18.40
N LYS A 3 15.67 62.85 -19.71
CA LYS A 3 14.56 62.05 -20.29
C LYS A 3 14.78 60.53 -20.17
N LEU A 4 16.02 60.08 -20.25
CA LEU A 4 16.37 58.65 -20.13
C LEU A 4 16.18 58.16 -18.69
N LYS A 5 16.49 59.01 -17.69
CA LYS A 5 16.23 58.74 -16.27
C LYS A 5 14.73 58.66 -15.96
N SER A 6 13.90 59.51 -16.56
CA SER A 6 12.44 59.45 -16.32
C SER A 6 11.83 58.19 -16.91
N ILE A 7 12.21 57.82 -18.15
CA ILE A 7 11.75 56.57 -18.78
C ILE A 7 12.15 55.35 -17.95
N PHE A 8 13.38 55.31 -17.42
CA PHE A 8 13.82 54.23 -16.53
C PHE A 8 13.01 54.16 -15.24
N LYS A 9 12.65 55.31 -14.65
CA LYS A 9 11.82 55.38 -13.45
C LYS A 9 10.40 54.88 -13.73
N ASP A 10 9.83 55.25 -14.87
CA ASP A 10 8.49 54.82 -15.28
C ASP A 10 8.44 53.30 -15.54
N ILE A 11 9.46 52.76 -16.21
CA ILE A 11 9.62 51.31 -16.40
C ILE A 11 9.72 50.59 -15.05
N ALA A 12 10.54 51.09 -14.12
CA ALA A 12 10.68 50.48 -12.80
C ALA A 12 9.36 50.48 -12.01
N PHE A 13 8.58 51.55 -12.12
CA PHE A 13 7.28 51.67 -11.48
C PHE A 13 6.26 50.67 -12.07
N ILE A 14 6.20 50.55 -13.39
CA ILE A 14 5.35 49.57 -14.09
C ILE A 14 5.77 48.14 -13.74
N LEU A 15 7.07 47.85 -13.69
CA LEU A 15 7.58 46.52 -13.35
C LEU A 15 7.19 46.11 -11.93
N THR A 16 7.24 47.05 -10.99
CA THR A 16 6.85 46.84 -9.59
C THR A 16 5.34 46.65 -9.47
N ALA A 17 4.55 47.44 -10.20
CA ALA A 17 3.10 47.26 -10.27
C ALA A 17 2.70 45.91 -10.87
N LEU A 18 3.44 45.40 -11.86
CA LEU A 18 3.21 44.10 -12.49
C LEU A 18 3.66 42.92 -11.62
N CYS A 19 4.58 43.15 -10.68
CA CYS A 19 5.09 42.12 -9.79
C CYS A 19 3.98 41.50 -8.92
N ILE A 20 3.03 42.31 -8.44
CA ILE A 20 1.93 41.84 -7.59
C ILE A 20 0.99 40.87 -8.35
N PRO A 21 0.44 41.23 -9.53
CA PRO A 21 -0.33 40.29 -10.35
C PRO A 21 0.47 39.05 -10.77
N ALA A 22 1.76 39.20 -11.10
CA ALA A 22 2.60 38.09 -11.52
C ALA A 22 2.80 37.08 -10.38
N LEU A 23 3.05 37.53 -9.16
CA LEU A 23 3.15 36.67 -7.98
C LEU A 23 1.83 35.93 -7.71
N LEU A 24 0.69 36.61 -7.82
CA LEU A 24 -0.62 35.96 -7.66
C LEU A 24 -0.87 34.89 -8.72
N ALA A 25 -0.50 35.14 -9.98
CA ALA A 25 -0.61 34.16 -11.05
C ALA A 25 0.27 32.92 -10.79
N VAL A 26 1.50 33.12 -10.33
CA VAL A 26 2.43 32.04 -9.96
C VAL A 26 1.88 31.22 -8.78
N GLN A 27 1.31 31.88 -7.77
CA GLN A 27 0.69 31.20 -6.62
C GLN A 27 -0.51 30.36 -7.05
N SER A 28 -1.37 30.88 -7.94
CA SER A 28 -2.51 30.15 -8.47
C SER A 28 -2.11 28.90 -9.27
N LEU A 29 -1.09 29.03 -10.13
CA LEU A 29 -0.50 27.91 -10.88
C LEU A 29 0.08 26.84 -9.97
N GLN A 30 0.81 27.25 -8.93
CA GLN A 30 1.31 26.32 -7.92
C GLN A 30 0.16 25.61 -7.21
N ALA A 31 -0.83 26.34 -6.70
CA ALA A 31 -1.99 25.76 -6.01
C ALA A 31 -2.68 24.68 -6.87
N HIS A 32 -2.89 24.94 -8.16
CA HIS A 32 -3.48 23.96 -9.07
C HIS A 32 -2.63 22.68 -9.21
N ARG A 33 -1.30 22.81 -9.28
CA ARG A 33 -0.39 21.66 -9.34
C ARG A 33 -0.37 20.89 -8.01
N TYR A 34 -0.38 21.59 -6.89
CA TYR A 34 -0.41 20.98 -5.55
C TYR A 34 -1.73 20.24 -5.30
N MET A 35 -2.87 20.79 -5.73
CA MET A 35 -4.16 20.10 -5.62
C MET A 35 -4.19 18.77 -6.37
N GLY A 36 -3.59 18.72 -7.56
CA GLY A 36 -3.49 17.47 -8.32
C GLY A 36 -2.65 16.41 -7.60
N LEU A 37 -1.56 16.82 -6.96
CA LEU A 37 -0.69 15.94 -6.20
C LEU A 37 -1.34 15.48 -4.88
N GLU A 38 -2.01 16.38 -4.17
CA GLU A 38 -2.71 16.08 -2.92
C GLU A 38 -3.84 15.06 -3.14
N ASN A 39 -4.60 15.20 -4.23
CA ASN A 39 -5.64 14.24 -4.59
C ASN A 39 -5.07 12.86 -4.90
N GLN A 40 -3.92 12.78 -5.57
CA GLN A 40 -3.24 11.51 -5.81
C GLN A 40 -2.78 10.87 -4.49
N LEU A 41 -2.19 11.66 -3.59
CA LEU A 41 -1.79 11.20 -2.26
C LEU A 41 -2.99 10.63 -1.49
N LYS A 42 -4.08 11.38 -1.38
CA LYS A 42 -5.31 10.93 -0.70
C LYS A 42 -5.88 9.66 -1.31
N SER A 43 -5.85 9.54 -2.64
CA SER A 43 -6.32 8.33 -3.31
C SER A 43 -5.43 7.11 -3.00
N LEU A 44 -4.13 7.33 -2.83
CA LEU A 44 -3.16 6.29 -2.52
C LEU A 44 -3.26 5.87 -1.05
N GLU A 45 -3.39 6.83 -0.13
CA GLU A 45 -3.64 6.57 1.30
C GLU A 45 -4.92 5.76 1.49
N LYS A 46 -6.01 6.15 0.83
CA LYS A 46 -7.27 5.40 0.87
C LYS A 46 -7.09 3.95 0.41
N LYS A 47 -6.40 3.74 -0.72
CA LYS A 47 -6.09 2.38 -1.21
C LYS A 47 -5.25 1.58 -0.22
N GLN A 48 -4.27 2.22 0.43
CA GLN A 48 -3.47 1.55 1.45
C GLN A 48 -4.32 1.13 2.65
N THR A 49 -5.21 1.99 3.14
CA THR A 49 -6.13 1.64 4.23
C THR A 49 -7.05 0.48 3.84
N ASP A 50 -7.63 0.52 2.64
CA ASP A 50 -8.50 -0.55 2.14
C ASP A 50 -7.73 -1.88 2.04
N LEU A 51 -6.48 -1.86 1.54
CA LEU A 51 -5.64 -3.05 1.45
C LEU A 51 -5.29 -3.62 2.84
N ILE A 52 -5.00 -2.76 3.83
CA ILE A 52 -4.69 -3.20 5.19
C ILE A 52 -5.91 -3.88 5.82
N GLU A 53 -7.10 -3.29 5.70
CA GLU A 53 -8.31 -3.88 6.27
C GLU A 53 -8.66 -5.21 5.58
N ASN A 54 -8.56 -5.27 4.25
CA ASN A 54 -8.77 -6.51 3.50
C ASN A 54 -7.78 -7.60 3.92
N ASN A 55 -6.50 -7.28 4.06
CA ASN A 55 -5.50 -8.25 4.50
C ASN A 55 -5.76 -8.74 5.93
N LYS A 56 -6.19 -7.86 6.84
CA LYS A 56 -6.57 -8.23 8.21
C LYS A 56 -7.75 -9.21 8.20
N GLN A 57 -8.76 -8.97 7.37
CA GLN A 57 -9.88 -9.89 7.21
C GLN A 57 -9.42 -11.24 6.65
N LEU A 58 -8.61 -11.24 5.60
CA LEU A 58 -8.06 -12.48 5.02
C LEU A 58 -7.24 -13.29 6.03
N ILE A 59 -6.40 -12.65 6.84
CA ILE A 59 -5.63 -13.32 7.89
C ILE A 59 -6.56 -13.94 8.93
N SER A 60 -7.62 -13.25 9.31
CA SER A 60 -8.63 -13.78 10.24
C SER A 60 -9.35 -15.00 9.66
N ASP A 61 -9.75 -14.93 8.38
CA ASP A 61 -10.44 -16.03 7.69
C ASP A 61 -9.52 -17.24 7.52
N ILE A 62 -8.27 -17.01 7.14
CA ILE A 62 -7.23 -18.06 7.09
C ILE A 62 -7.07 -18.67 8.48
N GLY A 63 -6.94 -17.85 9.53
CA GLY A 63 -6.80 -18.33 10.90
C GLY A 63 -7.99 -19.18 11.36
N LEU A 64 -9.21 -18.83 10.97
CA LEU A 64 -10.42 -19.63 11.22
C LEU A 64 -10.36 -20.97 10.47
N LEU A 65 -10.05 -20.94 9.17
CA LEU A 65 -9.95 -22.12 8.30
C LEU A 65 -8.82 -23.06 8.71
N SER A 66 -7.68 -22.51 9.13
CA SER A 66 -6.49 -23.26 9.54
C SER A 66 -6.45 -23.57 11.02
N SER A 67 -7.48 -23.16 11.79
CA SER A 67 -7.51 -23.43 13.23
C SER A 67 -7.50 -24.94 13.47
N SER A 68 -6.64 -25.41 14.36
CA SER A 68 -6.56 -26.85 14.67
C SER A 68 -7.92 -27.38 15.14
N THR A 69 -8.68 -26.56 15.86
CA THR A 69 -10.04 -26.87 16.31
C THR A 69 -10.99 -27.17 15.15
N ARG A 70 -10.98 -26.37 14.08
CA ARG A 70 -11.85 -26.62 12.92
C ARG A 70 -11.37 -27.82 12.11
N ILE A 71 -10.06 -28.00 11.97
CA ILE A 71 -9.48 -29.17 11.30
C ILE A 71 -9.86 -30.45 12.05
N GLU A 72 -9.76 -30.45 13.38
CA GLU A 72 -10.16 -31.56 14.25
C GLU A 72 -11.66 -31.83 14.15
N GLN A 73 -12.48 -30.77 14.14
CA GLN A 73 -13.92 -30.91 14.01
C GLN A 73 -14.31 -31.53 12.67
N ILE A 74 -13.73 -31.09 11.55
CA ILE A 74 -13.94 -31.72 10.22
C ILE A 74 -13.44 -33.17 10.22
N ALA A 75 -12.26 -33.42 10.79
CA ALA A 75 -11.69 -34.77 10.86
C ALA A 75 -12.62 -35.74 11.60
N VAL A 76 -13.16 -35.33 12.75
CA VAL A 76 -14.02 -36.17 13.58
C VAL A 76 -15.45 -36.25 13.03
N GLU A 77 -16.07 -35.11 12.72
CA GLU A 77 -17.50 -35.03 12.39
C GLU A 77 -17.81 -35.39 10.92
N GLU A 78 -16.98 -34.95 9.97
CA GLU A 78 -17.23 -35.17 8.54
C GLU A 78 -16.48 -36.40 8.00
N LEU A 79 -15.22 -36.59 8.43
CA LEU A 79 -14.36 -37.65 7.92
C LEU A 79 -14.35 -38.91 8.81
N GLY A 80 -14.99 -38.87 9.98
CA GLY A 80 -15.05 -40.01 10.92
C GLY A 80 -13.68 -40.45 11.43
N MET A 81 -12.68 -39.57 11.36
CA MET A 81 -11.32 -39.84 11.79
C MET A 81 -11.22 -39.79 13.31
N HIS A 82 -10.34 -40.61 13.87
CA HIS A 82 -9.99 -40.59 15.28
C HIS A 82 -8.48 -40.61 15.43
N GLN A 83 -8.01 -40.32 16.65
CA GLN A 83 -6.59 -40.42 16.96
C GLN A 83 -6.17 -41.89 16.84
N ALA A 84 -5.16 -42.17 16.01
CA ALA A 84 -4.70 -43.52 15.76
C ALA A 84 -4.00 -44.10 17.00
N SER A 85 -4.38 -45.31 17.39
CA SER A 85 -3.67 -46.05 18.44
C SER A 85 -2.40 -46.69 17.87
N SER A 86 -1.45 -47.06 18.75
CA SER A 86 -0.12 -47.52 18.31
C SER A 86 -0.13 -48.76 17.42
N ASP A 87 -1.19 -49.55 17.50
CA ASP A 87 -1.46 -50.75 16.71
C ASP A 87 -1.99 -50.44 15.30
N GLU A 88 -2.48 -49.23 15.04
CA GLU A 88 -2.97 -48.78 13.74
C GLU A 88 -1.88 -48.07 12.90
N ILE A 89 -0.66 -47.95 13.46
CA ILE A 89 0.46 -47.23 12.82
C ILE A 89 1.37 -48.20 12.07
N ASP A 90 1.22 -48.25 10.74
CA ASP A 90 2.17 -48.96 9.88
C ASP A 90 3.48 -48.17 9.74
N ARG A 91 4.57 -48.76 10.25
CA ARG A 91 5.90 -48.14 10.26
C ARG A 91 6.80 -48.82 9.22
N VAL A 92 7.01 -48.14 8.09
CA VAL A 92 7.84 -48.66 6.99
C VAL A 92 9.26 -48.12 7.09
N GLU A 93 10.24 -48.99 7.29
CA GLU A 93 11.66 -48.66 7.17
C GLU A 93 12.17 -48.90 5.74
N ILE A 94 12.56 -47.83 5.06
CA ILE A 94 13.16 -47.92 3.73
C ILE A 94 14.68 -48.06 3.88
N LYS A 95 15.22 -49.26 3.60
CA LYS A 95 16.67 -49.47 3.54
C LYS A 95 17.23 -48.72 2.32
N ARG A 96 18.16 -47.80 2.57
CA ARG A 96 18.89 -47.07 1.53
C ARG A 96 19.68 -48.06 0.66
N ALA A 97 19.48 -47.99 -0.66
CA ALA A 97 20.20 -48.82 -1.61
C ALA A 97 21.73 -48.55 -1.50
N PRO A 98 22.58 -49.59 -1.57
CA PRO A 98 24.02 -49.41 -1.53
C PRO A 98 24.47 -48.61 -2.76
N LYS A 99 25.18 -47.50 -2.54
CA LYS A 99 25.84 -46.77 -3.63
C LYS A 99 26.85 -47.70 -4.29
N GLY A 100 26.64 -47.97 -5.59
CA GLY A 100 27.58 -48.70 -6.43
C GLY A 100 28.96 -48.06 -6.38
N LYS A 101 29.99 -48.92 -6.35
CA LYS A 101 31.41 -48.56 -6.40
C LYS A 101 31.79 -47.96 -7.74
#